data_AF-A0A3M6VRZ6-F1
#
_entry.id   AF-A0A3M6VRZ6-F1
#
_cell.length_a   1.000
_cell.length_b   1.000
_cell.length_c   1.000
_cell.angle_alpha   90.00
_cell.angle_beta   90.00
_cell.angle_gamma   90.00
#
_symmetry.space_group_name_H-M   'P 1'
#
loop_
_entity.id
_entity.type
_entity.pdbx_description
1 polymer ?
#
loop_
_entity_poly.entity_id
_entity_poly.type
_entity_poly.pdbx_seq_one_letter_code
_entity_poly.pdbx_strand_id
1 'polypeptide(L)'
;MACMFLLRMGYAAAATDAIDRYNRERVRDRRGLTVVSQKKWVNYYSALLAETAVPRKVLVEPMFCIHKLTLINTLTAAKLPKLRLRVFNLTPDETPKMLLHQEIGFNEFELHQKVRGCVMIECYRERINGCMRTKHFKVWFNTYFLKPDKKTGLVAFSRSEMDWVARDKKYRRLPAAFELQMIVSSSDTL
;
A
#
# COMPACT_ATOMS: atom_id res chain seq x y z
N MET A 1 1.38 4.88 15.73
CA MET A 1 2.39 5.07 16.79
C MET A 1 2.02 4.34 18.07
N ALA A 2 0.90 4.63 18.75
CA ALA A 2 0.54 3.97 20.02
C ALA A 2 0.60 2.42 19.96
N CYS A 3 0.04 1.79 18.93
CA CYS A 3 0.10 0.33 18.79
C CYS A 3 1.54 -0.21 18.66
N MET A 4 2.41 0.49 17.93
CA MET A 4 3.84 0.11 17.81
C MET A 4 4.55 0.23 19.16
N PHE A 5 4.22 1.25 19.95
CA PHE A 5 4.75 1.40 21.30
C PHE A 5 4.30 0.26 22.22
N LEU A 6 3.03 -0.16 22.15
CA LEU A 6 2.53 -1.32 22.91
C LEU A 6 3.32 -2.60 22.57
N LEU A 7 3.64 -2.82 21.29
CA LEU A 7 4.47 -3.96 20.86
C LEU A 7 5.90 -3.84 21.43
N ARG A 8 6.52 -2.67 21.28
CA ARG A 8 7.90 -2.43 21.72
C ARG A 8 8.10 -2.66 23.21
N MET A 9 7.10 -2.28 24.01
CA MET A 9 7.12 -2.42 25.46
C MET A 9 6.67 -3.81 25.95
N GLY A 10 6.31 -4.73 25.04
CA GLY A 10 5.83 -6.07 25.42
C GLY A 10 4.40 -6.10 25.97
N TYR A 11 3.64 -5.01 25.84
CA TYR A 11 2.23 -4.92 26.26
C TYR A 11 1.24 -5.57 25.28
N ALA A 12 1.73 -6.02 24.14
CA ALA A 12 1.02 -6.79 23.13
C ALA A 12 2.02 -7.73 22.44
N ALA A 13 1.61 -8.98 22.20
CA ALA A 13 2.47 -9.98 21.55
C ALA A 13 2.43 -9.86 20.03
N ALA A 14 1.27 -9.49 19.46
CA ALA A 14 1.10 -9.31 18.03
C ALA A 14 0.44 -7.97 17.67
N ALA A 15 0.60 -7.57 16.40
CA ALA A 15 0.00 -6.35 15.87
C ALA A 15 -1.53 -6.31 16.05
N THR A 16 -2.20 -7.45 15.90
CA THR A 16 -3.65 -7.58 16.14
C THR A 16 -4.01 -7.22 17.57
N ASP A 17 -3.30 -7.76 18.55
CA ASP A 17 -3.55 -7.51 19.98
C ASP A 17 -3.33 -6.05 20.34
N ALA A 18 -2.26 -5.45 19.78
CA ALA A 18 -1.95 -4.04 19.98
C ALA A 18 -3.06 -3.13 19.41
N ILE A 19 -3.58 -3.46 18.23
CA ILE A 19 -4.68 -2.73 17.59
C ILE A 19 -5.99 -2.90 18.37
N ASP A 20 -6.30 -4.12 18.81
CA ASP A 20 -7.54 -4.41 19.53
C ASP A 20 -7.54 -3.78 20.92
N ARG A 21 -6.41 -3.83 21.63
CA ARG A 21 -6.23 -3.09 22.88
C ARG A 21 -6.40 -1.59 22.66
N TYR A 22 -5.71 -1.01 21.68
CA TYR A 22 -5.87 0.42 21.36
C TYR A 22 -7.33 0.78 21.08
N ASN A 23 -8.03 -0.02 20.26
CA ASN A 23 -9.43 0.22 19.91
C ASN A 23 -10.37 0.14 21.10
N ARG A 24 -10.13 -0.78 22.04
CA ARG A 24 -10.93 -0.93 23.25
C ARG A 24 -10.71 0.21 24.25
N GLU A 25 -9.46 0.59 24.49
CA GLU A 25 -9.13 1.60 25.51
C GLU A 25 -9.37 3.04 25.01
N ARG A 26 -9.15 3.31 23.71
CA ARG A 26 -9.15 4.68 23.18
C ARG A 26 -10.52 5.18 22.72
N VAL A 27 -11.39 4.29 22.23
CA VAL A 27 -12.68 4.65 21.61
C VAL A 27 -13.81 3.71 22.04
N ARG A 28 -15.04 4.25 22.14
CA ARG A 28 -16.20 3.48 22.63
C ARG A 28 -16.75 2.48 21.61
N ASP A 29 -16.65 2.79 20.31
CA ASP A 29 -17.23 1.98 19.23
C ASP A 29 -16.29 0.89 18.70
N ARG A 30 -15.12 0.72 19.33
CA ARG A 30 -14.03 -0.18 18.93
C ARG A 30 -13.46 0.10 17.52
N ARG A 31 -13.68 1.29 16.95
CA ARG A 31 -13.20 1.67 15.60
C ARG A 31 -12.12 2.74 15.64
N GLY A 32 -11.06 2.50 16.41
CA GLY A 32 -9.95 3.45 16.55
C GLY A 32 -9.06 3.45 15.30
N LEU A 33 -8.26 2.41 15.12
CA LEU A 33 -7.40 2.24 13.95
C LEU A 33 -8.17 1.54 12.84
N THR A 34 -8.67 2.30 11.86
CA THR A 34 -9.51 1.77 10.77
C THR A 34 -8.88 1.85 9.39
N VAL A 35 -7.88 2.72 9.19
CA VAL A 35 -7.19 2.88 7.91
C VAL A 35 -6.30 1.67 7.65
N VAL A 36 -6.44 1.06 6.48
CA VAL A 36 -5.76 -0.19 6.09
C VAL A 36 -4.26 -0.03 6.09
N SER A 37 -3.74 1.02 5.44
CA SER A 37 -2.30 1.30 5.42
C SER A 37 -1.72 1.50 6.82
N GLN A 38 -2.44 2.16 7.73
CA GLN A 38 -1.97 2.34 9.11
C GLN A 38 -1.87 1.01 9.87
N LYS A 39 -2.85 0.10 9.71
CA LYS A 39 -2.76 -1.26 10.26
C LYS A 39 -1.59 -2.03 9.65
N LYS A 40 -1.35 -1.86 8.34
CA LYS A 40 -0.21 -2.49 7.63
C LYS A 40 1.12 -2.10 8.26
N TRP A 41 1.32 -0.82 8.57
CA TRP A 41 2.54 -0.35 9.23
C TRP A 41 2.74 -0.94 10.64
N VAL A 42 1.68 -1.18 11.41
CA VAL A 42 1.79 -1.87 12.72
C VAL A 42 2.25 -3.32 12.52
N ASN A 43 1.74 -4.01 11.49
CA ASN A 43 2.19 -5.36 11.15
C ASN A 43 3.65 -5.39 10.69
N TYR A 44 4.06 -4.43 9.85
CA TYR A 44 5.47 -4.29 9.44
C TYR A 44 6.39 -4.10 10.64
N TYR A 45 6.02 -3.24 11.58
CA TYR A 45 6.80 -3.06 12.80
C TYR A 45 6.87 -4.33 13.67
N SER A 46 5.75 -5.04 13.82
CA SER A 46 5.70 -6.32 14.53
C SER A 46 6.64 -7.36 13.90
N ALA A 47 6.69 -7.44 12.57
CA ALA A 47 7.60 -8.32 11.84
C ALA A 47 9.08 -7.92 12.06
N LEU A 48 9.39 -6.63 12.02
CA LEU A 48 10.75 -6.14 12.29
C LEU A 48 11.21 -6.45 13.72
N LEU A 49 10.33 -6.33 14.72
CA LEU A 49 10.67 -6.71 16.09
C LEU A 49 11.04 -8.20 16.20
N ALA A 50 10.31 -9.08 15.51
CA ALA A 50 10.62 -10.50 15.48
C ALA A 50 11.96 -10.80 14.79
N GLU A 51 12.28 -10.08 13.71
CA GLU A 51 13.53 -10.26 12.96
C GLU A 51 14.77 -9.68 13.67
N THR A 52 14.60 -8.59 14.43
CA THR A 52 15.69 -7.90 15.15
C THR A 52 15.99 -8.49 16.52
N ALA A 53 15.17 -9.44 16.99
CA ALA A 53 15.48 -10.27 18.15
C ALA A 53 16.72 -11.16 17.91
N VAL A 54 17.10 -11.39 16.65
CA VAL A 54 18.33 -12.07 16.27
C VAL A 54 19.50 -11.07 16.22
N PRO A 55 20.53 -11.20 17.08
CA PRO A 55 21.67 -10.30 17.07
C PRO A 55 22.37 -10.32 15.70
N ARG A 56 22.75 -9.14 15.19
CA ARG A 56 23.53 -8.89 13.94
C ARG A 56 22.77 -8.91 12.60
N LYS A 57 21.44 -8.97 12.56
CA LYS A 57 20.73 -8.82 11.27
C LYS A 57 20.76 -7.36 10.79
N VAL A 58 21.53 -7.08 9.75
CA VAL A 58 21.49 -5.79 9.05
C VAL A 58 20.26 -5.74 8.16
N LEU A 59 19.41 -4.74 8.36
CA LEU A 59 18.23 -4.53 7.53
C LEU A 59 18.64 -3.71 6.30
N VAL A 60 18.72 -4.38 5.15
CA VAL A 60 18.96 -3.72 3.87
C VAL A 60 17.64 -3.58 3.14
N GLU A 61 17.22 -2.34 2.91
CA GLU A 61 16.04 -2.06 2.12
C GLU A 61 16.35 -2.14 0.62
N PRO A 62 15.71 -3.06 -0.13
CA PRO A 62 16.01 -3.31 -1.53
C PRO A 62 15.47 -2.22 -2.44
N MET A 63 16.14 -1.99 -3.58
CA MET A 63 15.64 -1.11 -4.63
C MET A 63 14.94 -1.92 -5.72
N PHE A 64 13.77 -1.46 -6.15
CA PHE A 64 13.00 -2.08 -7.22
C PHE A 64 12.76 -1.11 -8.37
N CYS A 65 12.75 -1.61 -9.60
CA CYS A 65 12.22 -0.89 -10.76
C CYS A 65 10.80 -1.41 -11.03
N ILE A 66 9.80 -0.52 -10.96
CA ILE A 66 8.44 -0.84 -11.38
C ILE A 66 8.38 -0.73 -12.89
N HIS A 67 7.94 -1.82 -13.54
CA HIS A 67 7.77 -1.93 -14.99
C HIS A 67 6.32 -1.74 -15.44
N LYS A 68 5.40 -2.36 -14.71
CA LYS A 68 3.99 -2.38 -15.11
C LYS A 68 3.07 -2.40 -13.90
N LEU A 69 1.96 -1.69 -14.02
CA LEU A 69 0.83 -1.75 -13.09
C LEU A 69 -0.44 -2.12 -13.86
N THR A 70 -1.13 -3.16 -13.39
CA THR A 70 -2.36 -3.67 -14.01
C THR A 70 -3.48 -3.78 -12.99
N LEU A 71 -4.65 -3.25 -13.32
CA LEU A 71 -5.88 -3.43 -12.54
C LEU A 71 -6.65 -4.64 -13.05
N ILE A 72 -6.83 -5.62 -12.17
CA ILE A 72 -7.50 -6.88 -12.47
C ILE A 72 -8.88 -6.91 -11.81
N ASN A 73 -9.80 -7.64 -12.42
CA ASN A 73 -11.19 -7.78 -11.95
C ASN A 73 -11.89 -6.42 -11.76
N THR A 74 -11.63 -5.47 -12.67
CA THR A 74 -12.39 -4.23 -12.74
C THR A 74 -13.81 -4.52 -13.21
N LEU A 75 -14.80 -3.78 -12.69
CA LEU A 75 -16.16 -3.86 -13.23
C LEU A 75 -16.14 -3.59 -14.73
N THR A 76 -16.69 -4.53 -15.50
CA THR A 76 -17.02 -4.37 -16.92
C THR A 76 -18.23 -3.45 -17.05
N ALA A 77 -18.04 -2.17 -16.76
CA ALA A 77 -18.97 -1.16 -17.24
C ALA A 77 -18.87 -1.09 -18.76
N ALA A 78 -19.95 -0.66 -19.45
CA ALA A 78 -19.94 -0.43 -20.90
C ALA A 78 -18.82 0.53 -21.36
N LYS A 79 -18.25 1.33 -20.44
CA LYS A 79 -17.07 2.16 -20.66
C LYS A 79 -16.12 2.09 -19.45
N LEU A 80 -14.86 1.75 -19.71
CA LEU A 80 -13.82 1.72 -18.66
C LEU A 80 -13.58 3.13 -18.09
N PRO A 81 -13.42 3.26 -16.76
CA PRO A 81 -13.11 4.54 -16.15
C PRO A 81 -11.69 4.97 -16.54
N LYS A 82 -11.56 6.21 -17.02
CA LYS A 82 -10.24 6.84 -17.18
C LYS A 82 -9.66 7.16 -15.80
N LEU A 83 -8.47 6.67 -15.51
CA LEU A 83 -7.81 6.79 -14.22
C LEU A 83 -6.53 7.60 -14.34
N ARG A 84 -6.25 8.41 -13.32
CA ARG A 84 -4.98 9.09 -13.12
C ARG A 84 -4.20 8.35 -12.06
N LEU A 85 -3.11 7.72 -12.48
CA LEU A 85 -2.14 7.04 -11.63
C LEU A 85 -1.08 8.04 -11.16
N ARG A 86 -0.69 7.94 -9.90
CA ARG A 86 0.46 8.66 -9.33
C ARG A 86 1.28 7.73 -8.45
N VAL A 87 2.59 7.74 -8.64
CA VAL A 87 3.55 7.03 -7.79
C VAL A 87 4.37 8.04 -7.03
N PHE A 88 4.44 7.88 -5.72
CA PHE A 88 5.23 8.73 -4.85
C PHE A 88 6.18 7.89 -4.01
N ASN A 89 7.34 8.47 -3.74
CA ASN A 89 8.29 7.92 -2.79
C ASN A 89 8.48 8.90 -1.64
N LEU A 90 8.58 8.37 -0.41
CA LEU A 90 8.80 9.18 0.77
C LEU A 90 10.29 9.17 1.07
N THR A 91 10.90 10.35 0.99
CA THR A 91 12.29 10.55 1.41
C THR A 91 12.33 10.91 2.89
N PRO A 92 13.38 10.51 3.62
CA PRO A 92 13.63 10.99 4.97
C PRO A 92 13.86 12.50 5.02
N ASP A 93 14.36 13.07 3.92
CA ASP A 93 14.75 14.47 3.81
C ASP A 93 13.56 15.35 3.42
N GLU A 94 13.58 16.59 3.95
CA GLU A 94 12.68 17.77 3.91
C GLU A 94 11.43 17.79 3.01
N THR A 95 11.40 17.09 1.87
CA THR A 95 10.18 16.84 1.09
C THR A 95 9.52 15.53 1.51
N PRO A 96 8.46 15.55 2.33
CA PRO A 96 7.90 14.32 2.90
C PRO A 96 7.26 13.40 1.87
N LYS A 97 7.14 13.80 0.59
CA LYS A 97 6.49 13.02 -0.48
C LYS A 97 6.90 13.51 -1.87
N MET A 98 7.80 12.80 -2.53
CA MET A 98 8.26 13.10 -3.90
C MET A 98 7.37 12.40 -4.94
N LEU A 99 6.86 13.13 -5.93
CA LEU A 99 6.12 12.54 -7.06
C LEU A 99 7.12 12.00 -8.09
N LEU A 100 7.12 10.69 -8.31
CA LEU A 100 8.00 10.03 -9.27
C LEU A 100 7.34 9.86 -10.64
N HIS A 101 6.05 9.50 -10.64
CA HIS A 101 5.31 9.19 -11.87
C HIS A 101 3.91 9.76 -11.83
N GLN A 102 3.43 10.25 -12.97
CA GLN A 102 2.02 10.55 -13.17
C GLN A 102 1.61 10.22 -14.59
N GLU A 103 0.51 9.49 -14.73
CA GLU A 103 -0.02 9.07 -16.02
C GLU A 103 -1.54 9.00 -15.97
N ILE A 104 -2.18 9.10 -17.13
CA ILE A 104 -3.61 8.89 -17.28
C ILE A 104 -3.84 7.73 -18.24
N GLY A 105 -4.55 6.71 -17.77
CA GLY A 105 -4.81 5.48 -18.50
C GLY A 105 -6.15 4.88 -18.10
N PHE A 106 -6.29 3.56 -18.29
CA PHE A 106 -7.47 2.81 -17.87
C PHE A 106 -7.04 1.78 -16.83
N ASN A 107 -6.74 0.56 -17.27
CA ASN A 107 -6.38 -0.55 -16.39
C ASN A 107 -4.90 -0.89 -16.40
N GLU A 108 -4.18 -0.55 -17.46
CA GLU A 108 -2.75 -0.86 -17.63
C GLU A 108 -1.94 0.42 -17.72
N PHE A 109 -0.77 0.40 -17.07
CA PHE A 109 0.19 1.49 -17.04
C PHE A 109 1.59 0.88 -17.16
N GLU A 110 2.35 1.32 -18.16
CA GLU A 110 3.75 0.96 -18.37
C GLU A 110 4.61 2.10 -17.82
N LEU A 111 5.54 1.79 -16.91
CA LEU A 111 6.39 2.78 -16.26
C LEU A 111 7.76 2.18 -15.98
N HIS A 112 8.79 3.01 -15.81
CA HIS A 112 10.15 2.55 -15.51
C HIS A 112 10.71 3.28 -14.31
N GLN A 113 10.09 3.05 -13.15
CA GLN A 113 10.30 3.88 -11.98
C GLN A 113 11.02 3.14 -10.87
N LYS A 114 12.20 3.64 -10.52
CA LYS A 114 12.99 3.14 -9.39
C LYS A 114 12.37 3.62 -8.09
N VAL A 115 12.12 2.68 -7.19
CA VAL A 115 11.53 2.93 -5.88
C VAL A 115 12.32 2.20 -4.80
N ARG A 116 12.41 2.83 -3.63
CA ARG A 116 13.07 2.32 -2.43
C ARG A 116 12.48 3.04 -1.24
N GLY A 117 12.26 2.38 -0.12
CA GLY A 117 11.65 3.03 1.02
C GLY A 117 10.13 2.82 1.07
N CYS A 118 9.49 3.81 1.66
CA CYS A 118 8.05 3.92 1.78
C CYS A 118 7.46 4.50 0.48
N VAL A 119 6.71 3.68 -0.25
CA VAL A 119 6.14 4.02 -1.54
C VAL A 119 4.62 4.12 -1.42
N MET A 120 4.05 5.08 -2.14
CA MET A 120 2.61 5.24 -2.27
C MET A 120 2.18 5.25 -3.73
N ILE A 121 1.24 4.38 -4.07
CA ILE A 121 0.53 4.38 -5.36
C ILE A 121 -0.88 4.91 -5.12
N GLU A 122 -1.30 5.90 -5.90
CA GLU A 122 -2.59 6.56 -5.75
C GLU A 122 -3.30 6.68 -7.10
N CYS A 123 -4.56 6.25 -7.12
CA CYS A 123 -5.40 6.30 -8.31
C CYS A 123 -6.63 7.18 -8.06
N TYR A 124 -6.87 8.11 -8.99
CA TYR A 124 -8.09 8.92 -9.06
C TYR A 124 -8.84 8.61 -10.34
N ARG A 125 -10.17 8.73 -10.31
CA ARG A 125 -10.93 8.84 -11.57
C ARG A 125 -10.71 10.23 -12.16
N GLU A 126 -10.41 10.26 -13.45
CA GLU A 126 -10.23 11.52 -14.17
C GLU A 126 -11.53 12.31 -14.22
N ARG A 127 -11.43 13.64 -14.33
CA ARG A 127 -12.62 14.49 -14.43
C ARG A 127 -13.37 14.20 -15.73
N ILE A 128 -14.69 14.16 -15.63
CA ILE A 128 -15.59 14.28 -16.77
C ILE A 128 -16.34 15.60 -16.56
N ASN A 129 -16.29 16.50 -17.54
CA ASN A 129 -17.06 17.75 -17.59
C ASN A 129 -16.92 18.63 -16.33
N GLY A 130 -15.70 18.83 -15.82
CA GLY A 130 -15.45 19.75 -14.69
C GLY A 130 -15.77 19.21 -13.29
N CYS A 131 -16.40 18.03 -13.16
CA CYS A 131 -16.69 17.42 -11.86
C CYS A 131 -15.42 17.06 -11.05
N MET A 132 -15.54 17.09 -9.72
CA MET A 132 -14.43 16.83 -8.79
C MET A 132 -13.78 15.46 -9.02
N ARG A 133 -12.44 15.39 -8.94
CA ARG A 133 -11.72 14.10 -9.01
C ARG A 133 -12.16 13.22 -7.85
N THR A 134 -12.69 12.05 -8.17
CA THR A 134 -13.12 11.09 -7.14
C THR A 134 -11.97 10.13 -6.83
N LYS A 135 -11.67 10.00 -5.53
CA LYS A 135 -10.70 9.03 -5.01
C LYS A 135 -11.11 7.62 -5.44
N HIS A 136 -10.19 6.89 -6.06
CA HIS A 136 -10.44 5.51 -6.48
C HIS A 136 -9.92 4.53 -5.43
N PHE A 137 -8.61 4.44 -5.29
CA PHE A 137 -7.93 3.68 -4.24
C PHE A 137 -6.52 4.26 -4.01
N LYS A 138 -5.89 3.85 -2.92
CA LYS A 138 -4.50 4.19 -2.60
C LYS A 138 -3.84 3.02 -1.89
N VAL A 139 -2.62 2.67 -2.28
CA VAL A 139 -1.82 1.62 -1.65
C VAL A 139 -0.55 2.23 -1.08
N TRP A 140 -0.23 1.81 0.14
CA TRP A 140 1.05 2.08 0.78
C TRP A 140 1.78 0.76 0.99
N PHE A 141 3.08 0.77 0.74
CA PHE A 141 3.98 -0.33 1.05
C PHE A 141 5.38 0.22 1.36
N ASN A 142 6.22 -0.63 1.92
CA ASN A 142 7.65 -0.38 2.05
C ASN A 142 8.36 -1.50 1.27
N THR A 143 9.42 -1.14 0.53
CA THR A 143 10.10 -2.08 -0.36
C THR A 143 10.72 -3.27 0.36
N TYR A 144 11.12 -3.13 1.63
CA TYR A 144 11.64 -4.22 2.46
C TYR A 144 10.67 -5.41 2.60
N PHE A 145 9.36 -5.13 2.64
CA PHE A 145 8.34 -6.17 2.86
C PHE A 145 7.74 -6.72 1.57
N LEU A 146 8.19 -6.23 0.41
CA LEU A 146 7.75 -6.79 -0.85
C LEU A 146 8.31 -8.20 -1.03
N LYS A 147 7.47 -9.09 -1.53
CA LYS A 147 7.85 -10.45 -1.90
C LYS A 147 7.42 -10.71 -3.34
N PRO A 148 8.15 -10.15 -4.34
CA PRO A 148 7.85 -10.40 -5.74
C PRO A 148 7.96 -11.89 -6.05
N ASP A 149 7.09 -12.39 -6.92
CA ASP A 149 7.22 -13.73 -7.46
C ASP A 149 8.59 -13.89 -8.16
N LYS A 150 9.28 -14.99 -7.87
CA LYS A 150 10.67 -15.19 -8.32
C LYS A 150 10.82 -15.31 -9.84
N LYS A 151 9.77 -15.73 -10.54
CA LYS A 151 9.81 -15.97 -11.99
C LYS A 151 9.35 -14.74 -12.76
N THR A 152 8.30 -14.08 -12.27
CA THR A 152 7.58 -13.03 -13.00
C THR A 152 7.83 -11.63 -12.44
N GLY A 153 8.37 -11.50 -11.22
CA GLY A 153 8.49 -10.22 -10.53
C GLY A 153 7.14 -9.64 -10.07
N LEU A 154 6.08 -10.45 -10.09
CA LEU A 154 4.72 -10.01 -9.76
C LEU A 154 4.55 -9.80 -8.25
N VAL A 155 4.00 -8.64 -7.90
CA VAL A 155 3.44 -8.31 -6.59
C VAL A 155 1.96 -7.98 -6.78
N ALA A 156 1.07 -8.69 -6.10
CA ALA A 156 -0.36 -8.40 -6.12
C ALA A 156 -0.80 -7.74 -4.82
N PHE A 157 -1.55 -6.64 -4.92
CA PHE A 157 -2.23 -6.01 -3.81
C PHE A 157 -3.72 -6.28 -3.91
N SER A 158 -4.25 -7.00 -2.93
CA SER A 158 -5.67 -7.28 -2.87
C SER A 158 -6.46 -6.04 -2.47
N ARG A 159 -7.76 -6.03 -2.78
CA ARG A 159 -8.70 -5.00 -2.34
C ARG A 159 -8.61 -4.67 -0.85
N SER A 160 -8.35 -5.68 -0.01
CA SER A 160 -8.30 -5.53 1.45
C SER A 160 -7.09 -4.72 1.93
N GLU A 161 -6.07 -4.59 1.10
CA GLU A 161 -4.82 -3.87 1.36
C GLU A 161 -4.82 -2.41 0.88
N MET A 162 -5.94 -1.96 0.31
CA MET A 162 -6.10 -0.63 -0.28
C MET A 162 -6.91 0.30 0.64
N ASP A 163 -6.40 1.52 0.80
CA ASP A 163 -7.13 2.58 1.48
C ASP A 163 -8.33 3.05 0.65
N TRP A 164 -9.34 3.60 1.34
CA TRP A 164 -10.61 4.10 0.80
C TRP A 164 -11.56 3.03 0.26
N VAL A 165 -11.04 1.91 -0.22
CA VAL A 165 -11.84 0.81 -0.76
C VAL A 165 -12.61 0.07 0.34
N ALA A 166 -12.05 -0.02 1.56
CA ALA A 166 -12.73 -0.59 2.73
C ALA A 166 -14.08 0.08 3.07
N ARG A 167 -14.33 1.30 2.57
CA ARG A 167 -15.62 2.00 2.74
C ARG A 167 -16.71 1.51 1.79
N ASP A 168 -16.33 0.91 0.64
CA ASP A 168 -17.25 0.34 -0.34
C ASP A 168 -17.68 -1.08 0.04
N LYS A 169 -18.34 -1.23 1.19
CA LYS A 169 -18.74 -2.55 1.73
C LYS A 169 -19.69 -3.34 0.83
N LYS A 170 -20.39 -2.65 -0.08
CA LYS A 170 -21.34 -3.24 -1.03
C LYS A 170 -20.72 -3.52 -2.41
N TYR A 171 -19.39 -3.35 -2.55
CA TYR A 171 -18.65 -3.61 -3.79
C TYR A 171 -19.23 -2.90 -5.02
N ARG A 172 -19.80 -1.71 -4.84
CA ARG A 172 -20.51 -0.99 -5.90
C ARG A 172 -19.57 -0.45 -6.96
N ARG A 173 -18.31 -0.18 -6.59
CA ARG A 173 -17.31 0.43 -7.47
C ARG A 173 -16.14 -0.49 -7.76
N LEU A 174 -15.74 -1.27 -6.76
CA LEU A 174 -14.61 -2.17 -6.83
C LEU A 174 -15.07 -3.56 -6.35
N PRO A 175 -15.09 -4.57 -7.25
CA PRO A 175 -15.52 -5.93 -6.93
C PRO A 175 -14.69 -6.53 -5.80
N ALA A 176 -15.23 -7.52 -5.10
CA ALA A 176 -14.51 -8.19 -4.01
C ALA A 176 -13.14 -8.72 -4.44
N ALA A 177 -13.04 -9.27 -5.65
CA ALA A 177 -11.83 -9.81 -6.25
C ALA A 177 -10.92 -8.75 -6.93
N PHE A 178 -11.19 -7.45 -6.76
CA PHE A 178 -10.37 -6.38 -7.35
C PHE A 178 -8.92 -6.44 -6.84
N GLU A 179 -7.97 -6.34 -7.76
CA GLU A 179 -6.54 -6.41 -7.47
C GLU A 179 -5.75 -5.37 -8.27
N LEU A 180 -4.66 -4.90 -7.68
CA LEU A 180 -3.59 -4.18 -8.38
C LEU A 180 -2.39 -5.12 -8.48
N GLN A 181 -2.01 -5.48 -9.70
CA GLN A 181 -0.80 -6.22 -9.99
C GLN A 181 0.32 -5.25 -10.37
N MET A 182 1.51 -5.47 -9.81
CA MET A 182 2.71 -4.68 -10.03
C MET A 182 3.85 -5.60 -10.44
N ILE A 183 4.43 -5.38 -11.62
CA ILE A 183 5.62 -6.10 -12.08
C ILE A 183 6.85 -5.29 -11.72
N VAL A 184 7.77 -5.91 -10.98
CA VAL A 184 9.04 -5.28 -10.57
C VAL A 184 10.24 -6.15 -10.90
N SER A 185 11.40 -5.52 -11.10
CA SER A 185 12.70 -6.16 -11.07
C SER A 185 13.52 -5.62 -9.90
N SER A 186 14.34 -6.48 -9.27
CA SER A 186 15.34 -5.98 -8.32
C SER A 186 16.37 -5.17 -9.11
N SER A 187 16.68 -3.98 -8.60
CA SER A 187 17.72 -3.11 -9.16
C SER A 187 19.04 -3.24 -8.40
N ASP A 188 19.15 -4.21 -7.48
CA ASP A 188 20.35 -4.43 -6.65
C ASP A 188 21.41 -5.33 -7.33
N THR A 189 21.30 -5.55 -8.64
CA THR A 189 22.39 -6.08 -9.46
C THR A 189 23.39 -4.99 -9.79
N LEU A 190 24.49 -4.96 -9.03
CA LEU A 190 25.83 -4.61 -9.52
C LEU A 190 26.71 -5.86 -9.37
#